data_AF-A0AAV7A4T0-F1
#
_entry.id   AF-A0AAV7A4T0-F1
#
_cell.length_a   1.000
_cell.length_b   1.000
_cell.length_c   1.000
_cell.angle_alpha   90.00
_cell.angle_beta   90.00
_cell.angle_gamma   90.00
#
_symmetry.space_group_name_H-M   'P 1'
#
loop_
_entity.id
_entity.type
_entity.pdbx_description
1 polymer ?
#
loop_
_entity_poly.entity_id
_entity_poly.type
_entity_poly.pdbx_seq_one_letter_code
_entity_poly.pdbx_strand_id
1 'polypeptide(L)'
;MENPDTTVTHLSADKHNGANVGKTCPITQERLLEDILKRKLMYHFMTPFEKFQACGRKPWKLCIQVLKTALVTIQLVLFGLNNEMLVDFREVQILTSYDVCSIFLGTSTLLIWVGVIRYLGFFKKYNILILTLRAALPNVIRFCCCAVTIFLGYCFCGWIVLGPYFAKFRSLSEAFECLFCLVNGDDMFTTFLVMQQKSHLVWLFSRVYLYSFISLFIYMVLSLFIALITDTFATVKRYQREGFPQSELHTFLTQCKDFLAAEASQDEGVKNHSQQN
;
A
#
# COMPACT_ATOMS: atom_id res chain seq x y z
N MET A 1 -43.65 40.45 -38.75
CA MET A 1 -44.31 40.06 -37.49
C MET A 1 -44.66 38.59 -37.62
N GLU A 2 -44.20 37.80 -36.65
CA GLU A 2 -44.50 36.38 -36.38
C GLU A 2 -44.16 35.28 -37.41
N ASN A 3 -43.53 34.24 -36.84
CA ASN A 3 -43.29 32.86 -37.26
C ASN A 3 -44.01 31.99 -36.20
N PRO A 4 -44.06 30.63 -36.22
CA PRO A 4 -43.83 29.60 -37.25
C PRO A 4 -44.96 28.53 -37.30
N ASP A 5 -44.84 27.54 -38.20
CA ASP A 5 -44.72 26.09 -37.88
C ASP A 5 -45.29 25.13 -38.95
N THR A 6 -44.33 24.49 -39.63
CA THR A 6 -44.11 23.04 -39.78
C THR A 6 -45.28 22.10 -40.15
N THR A 7 -45.14 21.47 -41.34
CA THR A 7 -45.07 20.01 -41.62
C THR A 7 -45.96 19.56 -42.80
N VAL A 8 -45.43 18.57 -43.53
CA VAL A 8 -46.08 17.56 -44.37
C VAL A 8 -46.00 17.81 -45.87
N THR A 9 -45.12 17.06 -46.54
CA THR A 9 -45.40 16.59 -47.90
C THR A 9 -44.96 15.15 -48.06
N HIS A 10 -45.95 14.35 -48.45
CA HIS A 10 -45.91 12.98 -48.94
C HIS A 10 -44.73 12.68 -49.87
N LEU A 11 -44.20 11.46 -49.78
CA LEU A 11 -43.80 10.76 -51.01
C LEU A 11 -44.20 9.28 -50.95
N SER A 12 -45.10 8.96 -51.88
CA SER A 12 -45.48 7.62 -52.29
C SER A 12 -44.34 6.94 -53.04
N ALA A 13 -44.23 5.63 -52.81
CA ALA A 13 -43.95 4.56 -53.77
C ALA A 13 -42.94 4.81 -54.90
N ASP A 14 -41.85 4.05 -54.90
CA ASP A 14 -41.64 3.15 -56.03
C ASP A 14 -40.95 1.84 -55.61
N LYS A 15 -41.47 0.73 -56.14
CA LYS A 15 -41.08 -0.64 -55.86
C LYS A 15 -40.48 -1.18 -57.15
N HIS A 16 -39.16 -1.39 -57.21
CA HIS A 16 -38.59 -2.31 -58.18
C HIS A 16 -37.36 -3.06 -57.63
N ASN A 17 -37.59 -4.37 -57.46
CA ASN A 17 -36.70 -5.53 -57.43
C ASN A 17 -35.18 -5.33 -57.56
N GLY A 18 -34.44 -6.02 -56.69
CA GLY A 18 -33.04 -6.37 -56.90
C GLY A 18 -32.45 -7.08 -55.68
N ALA A 19 -32.59 -8.39 -55.63
CA ALA A 19 -32.08 -9.25 -54.57
C ALA A 19 -30.55 -9.11 -54.38
N ASN A 20 -30.11 -8.66 -53.21
CA ASN A 20 -28.93 -9.20 -52.52
C ASN A 20 -28.84 -8.66 -51.07
N VAL A 21 -29.77 -9.10 -50.21
CA VAL A 21 -29.55 -8.97 -48.76
C VAL A 21 -28.64 -10.12 -48.37
N GLY A 22 -27.34 -9.85 -48.40
CA GLY A 22 -26.34 -10.69 -47.75
C GLY A 22 -26.75 -10.89 -46.29
N LYS A 23 -27.05 -12.14 -45.93
CA LYS A 23 -27.24 -12.56 -44.55
C LYS A 23 -25.90 -12.38 -43.83
N THR A 24 -25.71 -11.26 -43.14
CA THR A 24 -24.71 -11.17 -42.08
C THR A 24 -25.14 -12.13 -40.98
N CYS A 25 -24.39 -13.22 -40.82
CA CYS A 25 -24.66 -14.26 -39.86
C CYS A 25 -24.57 -13.69 -38.42
N PRO A 26 -25.61 -13.82 -37.57
CA PRO A 26 -25.57 -13.29 -36.20
C PRO A 26 -24.42 -13.89 -35.36
N ILE A 27 -23.95 -15.08 -35.75
CA ILE A 27 -22.86 -15.84 -35.12
C ILE A 27 -21.49 -15.15 -35.27
N THR A 28 -21.28 -14.33 -36.30
CA THR A 28 -20.00 -13.63 -36.55
C THR A 28 -19.90 -12.33 -35.75
N GLN A 29 -21.03 -11.64 -35.57
CA GLN A 29 -21.06 -10.39 -34.80
C GLN A 29 -20.89 -10.66 -33.31
N GLU A 30 -21.57 -11.67 -32.76
CA GLU A 30 -21.44 -12.04 -31.34
C GLU A 30 -20.00 -12.44 -30.97
N ARG A 31 -19.30 -13.19 -31.82
CA ARG A 31 -17.88 -13.54 -31.63
C ARG A 31 -16.95 -12.32 -31.70
N LEU A 32 -17.14 -11.43 -32.68
CA LEU A 32 -16.33 -10.21 -32.80
C LEU A 32 -16.49 -9.30 -31.57
N LEU A 33 -17.70 -9.22 -31.03
CA LEU A 33 -18.02 -8.48 -29.81
C LEU A 33 -17.36 -9.13 -28.60
N GLU A 34 -17.39 -10.46 -28.51
CA GLU A 34 -16.70 -11.24 -27.48
C GLU A 34 -15.18 -11.01 -27.52
N ASP A 35 -14.57 -10.95 -28.71
CA ASP A 35 -13.15 -10.68 -28.87
C ASP A 35 -12.76 -9.25 -28.51
N ILE A 36 -13.58 -8.26 -28.88
CA ILE A 36 -13.40 -6.88 -28.46
C ILE A 36 -13.50 -6.77 -26.93
N LEU A 37 -14.44 -7.50 -26.32
CA LEU A 37 -14.64 -7.54 -24.87
C LEU A 37 -13.47 -8.22 -24.17
N LYS A 38 -12.99 -9.37 -24.68
CA LYS A 38 -11.81 -10.10 -24.17
C LYS A 38 -10.55 -9.25 -24.26
N ARG A 39 -10.32 -8.55 -25.37
CA ARG A 39 -9.18 -7.63 -25.53
C ARG A 39 -9.27 -6.44 -24.57
N LYS A 40 -10.45 -5.84 -24.38
CA LYS A 40 -10.67 -4.77 -23.39
C LYS A 40 -10.48 -5.27 -21.96
N LEU A 41 -10.92 -6.49 -21.65
CA LEU A 41 -10.77 -7.11 -20.35
C LEU A 41 -9.31 -7.45 -20.04
N MET A 42 -8.60 -8.06 -21.00
CA MET A 42 -7.16 -8.31 -20.91
C MET A 42 -6.38 -7.01 -20.73
N TYR A 43 -6.69 -5.98 -21.52
CA TYR A 43 -6.10 -4.67 -21.33
C TYR A 43 -6.47 -4.12 -19.95
N HIS A 44 -7.70 -4.28 -19.44
CA HIS A 44 -8.06 -3.80 -18.11
C HIS A 44 -7.19 -4.43 -17.01
N PHE A 45 -6.98 -5.75 -17.07
CA PHE A 45 -6.24 -6.53 -16.07
C PHE A 45 -4.72 -6.61 -16.30
N MET A 46 -4.19 -6.15 -17.43
CA MET A 46 -2.75 -6.03 -17.64
C MET A 46 -2.13 -5.12 -16.58
N THR A 47 -0.97 -5.53 -16.06
CA THR A 47 -0.27 -4.72 -15.06
C THR A 47 0.12 -3.35 -15.67
N PRO A 48 0.15 -2.26 -14.88
CA PRO A 48 0.53 -0.94 -15.38
C PRO A 48 1.90 -0.92 -16.08
N PHE A 49 2.80 -1.81 -15.65
CA PHE A 49 4.10 -2.02 -16.27
C PHE A 49 3.99 -2.68 -17.67
N GLU A 50 3.13 -3.68 -17.85
CA GLU A 50 2.92 -4.30 -19.16
C GLU A 50 2.25 -3.35 -20.14
N LYS A 51 1.30 -2.51 -19.67
CA LYS A 51 0.74 -1.41 -20.46
C LYS A 51 1.82 -0.40 -20.86
N PHE A 52 2.74 -0.13 -19.94
CA PHE A 52 3.86 0.76 -20.20
C PHE A 52 4.81 0.20 -21.25
N GLN A 53 5.16 -1.09 -21.15
CA GLN A 53 6.03 -1.76 -22.12
C GLN A 53 5.37 -1.93 -23.49
N ALA A 54 4.05 -2.13 -23.55
CA ALA A 54 3.28 -2.25 -24.80
C ALA A 54 2.99 -0.90 -25.50
N CYS A 55 2.85 0.20 -24.75
CA CYS A 55 2.53 1.52 -25.32
C CYS A 55 3.71 2.50 -25.42
N GLY A 56 4.89 2.20 -24.84
CA GLY A 56 6.11 3.01 -24.98
C GLY A 56 6.06 4.45 -24.39
N ARG A 57 5.01 4.83 -23.67
CA ARG A 57 4.85 6.19 -23.10
C ARG A 57 5.45 6.29 -21.70
N LYS A 58 6.51 7.10 -21.53
CA LYS A 58 7.04 7.53 -20.20
C LYS A 58 5.87 7.89 -19.28
N PRO A 59 5.86 7.46 -17.99
CA PRO A 59 4.74 7.69 -17.08
C PRO A 59 4.74 9.15 -16.61
N TRP A 60 4.55 10.10 -17.53
CA TRP A 60 4.58 11.54 -17.26
C TRP A 60 3.57 11.93 -16.17
N LYS A 61 2.44 11.22 -16.07
CA LYS A 61 1.47 11.37 -14.97
C LYS A 61 2.08 11.06 -13.60
N LEU A 62 2.94 10.04 -13.50
CA LEU A 62 3.67 9.69 -12.28
C LEU A 62 4.70 10.77 -11.93
N CYS A 63 5.47 11.22 -12.93
CA CYS A 63 6.43 12.31 -12.77
C CYS A 63 5.74 13.61 -12.32
N ILE A 64 4.61 13.97 -12.92
CA ILE A 64 3.79 15.11 -12.48
C ILE A 64 3.33 14.93 -11.03
N GLN A 65 2.89 13.73 -10.63
CA GLN A 65 2.36 13.49 -9.30
C GLN A 65 3.44 13.55 -8.22
N VAL A 66 4.62 12.98 -8.48
CA VAL A 66 5.79 13.09 -7.61
C VAL A 66 6.28 14.53 -7.56
N LEU A 67 6.33 15.23 -8.70
CA LEU A 67 6.70 16.65 -8.76
C LEU A 67 5.73 17.51 -7.95
N LYS A 68 4.42 17.28 -8.06
CA LYS A 68 3.39 18.00 -7.26
C LYS A 68 3.61 17.77 -5.77
N THR A 69 3.87 16.54 -5.35
CA THR A 69 4.18 16.23 -3.95
C THR A 69 5.47 16.93 -3.51
N ALA A 70 6.53 16.89 -4.30
CA ALA A 70 7.79 17.58 -3.99
C ALA A 70 7.58 19.09 -3.84
N LEU A 71 6.81 19.72 -4.73
CA LEU A 71 6.48 21.14 -4.66
C LEU A 71 5.67 21.46 -3.40
N VAL A 72 4.66 20.66 -3.04
CA VAL A 72 3.89 20.84 -1.79
C VAL A 72 4.79 20.71 -0.56
N THR A 73 5.72 19.75 -0.56
CA THR A 73 6.66 19.58 0.55
C THR A 73 7.65 20.73 0.66
N ILE A 74 8.13 21.28 -0.47
CA ILE A 74 8.99 22.46 -0.49
C ILE A 74 8.22 23.66 0.09
N GLN A 75 6.98 23.88 -0.35
CA GLN A 75 6.14 24.96 0.18
C GLN A 75 5.91 24.81 1.68
N LEU A 76 5.70 23.58 2.18
CA LEU A 76 5.51 23.31 3.59
C LEU A 76 6.79 23.51 4.42
N VAL A 77 7.95 23.10 3.90
CA VAL A 77 9.25 23.36 4.54
C VAL A 77 9.54 24.85 4.61
N LEU A 78 9.30 25.59 3.52
CA LEU A 78 9.43 27.05 3.51
C LEU A 78 8.48 27.72 4.51
N PHE A 79 7.23 27.26 4.61
CA PHE A 79 6.30 27.73 5.64
C PHE A 79 6.81 27.43 7.05
N GLY A 80 7.29 26.22 7.32
CA GLY A 80 7.86 25.82 8.62
C GLY A 80 9.05 26.69 9.03
N LEU A 81 10.00 26.90 8.12
CA LEU A 81 11.20 27.74 8.36
C LEU A 81 10.83 29.21 8.57
N ASN A 82 9.87 29.74 7.81
CA ASN A 82 9.39 31.12 8.00
C ASN A 82 8.65 31.30 9.33
N ASN A 83 7.96 30.26 9.82
CA ASN A 83 7.27 30.30 11.11
C ASN A 83 8.23 30.16 12.28
N GLU A 84 9.34 29.43 12.14
CA GLU A 84 10.39 29.33 13.17
C GLU A 84 10.95 30.72 13.52
N MET A 85 11.08 31.61 12.52
CA MET A 85 11.44 33.03 12.71
C MET A 85 10.33 33.87 13.35
N LEU A 86 9.06 33.49 13.20
CA LEU A 86 7.89 34.21 13.74
C LEU A 86 7.53 33.80 15.18
N VAL A 87 7.87 32.57 15.59
CA VAL A 87 7.61 32.04 16.93
C VAL A 87 8.44 32.74 18.01
N ASP A 88 9.61 33.29 17.65
CA ASP A 88 10.43 34.12 18.55
C ASP A 88 9.77 35.49 18.88
N PHE A 89 8.70 35.86 18.17
CA PHE A 89 8.09 37.20 18.25
C PHE A 89 6.65 37.27 18.82
N ARG A 90 5.92 36.15 19.04
CA ARG A 90 4.47 36.20 19.33
C ARG A 90 4.06 35.46 20.62
N GLU A 91 3.73 36.25 21.65
CA GLU A 91 3.20 35.78 22.94
C GLU A 91 1.82 35.09 22.86
N VAL A 92 1.77 33.91 23.48
CA VAL A 92 0.77 33.31 24.40
C VAL A 92 -0.72 33.14 23.99
N GLN A 93 -1.33 33.94 23.10
CA GLN A 93 -2.77 33.75 22.75
C GLN A 93 -3.07 33.11 21.38
N ILE A 94 -2.05 32.89 20.54
CA ILE A 94 -2.18 32.29 19.19
C ILE A 94 -1.70 30.82 19.14
N LEU A 95 -1.13 30.33 20.25
CA LEU A 95 -0.46 29.03 20.33
C LEU A 95 -1.39 27.84 20.06
N THR A 96 -2.61 27.81 20.62
CA THR A 96 -3.50 26.63 20.48
C THR A 96 -3.99 26.41 19.05
N SER A 97 -4.37 27.47 18.33
CA SER A 97 -4.75 27.36 16.92
C SER A 97 -3.56 26.99 16.03
N TYR A 98 -2.36 27.49 16.37
CA TYR A 98 -1.14 27.19 15.64
C TYR A 98 -0.66 25.75 15.87
N ASP A 99 -0.70 25.25 17.11
CA ASP A 99 -0.33 23.88 17.48
C ASP A 99 -1.24 22.86 16.78
N VAL A 100 -2.55 23.10 16.81
CA VAL A 100 -3.51 22.24 16.11
C VAL A 100 -3.27 22.28 14.60
N CYS A 101 -3.12 23.48 14.01
CA CYS A 101 -2.81 23.60 12.58
C CYS A 101 -1.51 22.90 12.20
N SER A 102 -0.45 23.05 12.99
CA SER A 102 0.86 22.45 12.73
C SER A 102 0.83 20.92 12.86
N ILE A 103 0.08 20.37 13.83
CA ILE A 103 -0.14 18.93 13.94
C ILE A 103 -0.88 18.39 12.72
N PHE A 104 -1.97 19.03 12.27
CA PHE A 104 -2.70 18.60 11.07
C PHE A 104 -1.85 18.74 9.79
N LEU A 105 -1.10 19.83 9.65
CA LEU A 105 -0.19 20.04 8.50
C LEU A 105 0.96 19.01 8.49
N GLY A 106 1.57 18.74 9.64
CA GLY A 106 2.61 17.72 9.77
C GLY A 106 2.07 16.31 9.49
N THR A 107 0.93 15.97 10.09
CA THR A 107 0.29 14.64 9.91
C THR A 107 -0.16 14.42 8.46
N SER A 108 -0.78 15.41 7.82
CA SER A 108 -1.17 15.32 6.41
C SER A 108 0.03 15.14 5.48
N THR A 109 1.14 15.83 5.76
CA THR A 109 2.40 15.67 5.02
C THR A 109 2.95 14.25 5.16
N LEU A 110 2.95 13.69 6.37
CA LEU A 110 3.37 12.31 6.62
C LEU A 110 2.52 11.31 5.81
N LEU A 111 1.19 11.49 5.81
CA LEU A 111 0.27 10.63 5.02
C LEU A 111 0.49 10.77 3.51
N ILE A 112 0.82 11.96 3.01
CA ILE A 112 1.18 12.17 1.61
C ILE A 112 2.42 11.35 1.26
N TRP A 113 3.47 11.38 2.09
CA TRP A 113 4.69 10.60 1.90
C TRP A 113 4.45 9.08 1.98
N VAL A 114 3.61 8.61 2.90
CA VAL A 114 3.16 7.21 2.89
C VAL A 114 2.44 6.88 1.57
N GLY A 115 1.63 7.79 1.05
CA GLY A 115 1.01 7.69 -0.27
C GLY A 115 2.02 7.60 -1.42
N VAL A 116 3.19 8.25 -1.31
CA VAL A 116 4.27 8.19 -2.31
C VAL A 116 4.85 6.79 -2.43
N ILE A 117 4.88 6.00 -1.34
CA ILE A 117 5.37 4.61 -1.36
C ILE A 117 4.59 3.77 -2.39
N ARG A 118 3.30 4.06 -2.63
CA ARG A 118 2.50 3.38 -3.68
C ARG A 118 3.11 3.53 -5.09
N TYR A 119 3.75 4.66 -5.38
CA TYR A 119 4.37 4.93 -6.68
C TYR A 119 5.67 4.14 -6.87
N LEU A 120 6.37 3.80 -5.79
CA LEU A 120 7.55 2.93 -5.85
C LEU A 120 7.18 1.51 -6.34
N GLY A 121 5.94 1.06 -6.09
CA GLY A 121 5.39 -0.20 -6.60
C GLY A 121 5.29 -0.29 -8.12
N PHE A 122 5.43 0.83 -8.86
CA PHE A 122 5.49 0.80 -10.32
C PHE A 122 6.74 0.09 -10.86
N PHE A 123 7.84 0.10 -10.10
CA PHE A 123 9.09 -0.53 -10.48
C PHE A 123 9.14 -1.98 -9.99
N LYS A 124 9.44 -2.91 -10.91
CA LYS A 124 9.51 -4.37 -10.60
C LYS A 124 10.40 -4.70 -9.38
N LYS A 125 11.54 -4.00 -9.21
CA LYS A 125 12.46 -4.22 -8.07
C LYS A 125 11.91 -3.76 -6.71
N TYR A 126 11.13 -2.68 -6.65
CA TYR A 126 10.59 -2.15 -5.39
C TYR A 126 9.20 -2.72 -5.07
N ASN A 127 8.48 -3.18 -6.09
CA ASN A 127 7.17 -3.82 -5.93
C ASN A 127 7.20 -5.05 -5.03
N ILE A 128 8.26 -5.88 -5.11
CA ILE A 128 8.39 -7.06 -4.23
C ILE A 128 8.46 -6.70 -2.75
N LEU A 129 9.14 -5.60 -2.40
CA LEU A 129 9.28 -5.16 -1.02
C LEU A 129 7.92 -4.71 -0.45
N ILE A 130 7.18 -3.90 -1.22
CA ILE A 130 5.85 -3.40 -0.83
C ILE A 130 4.85 -4.56 -0.76
N LEU A 131 4.91 -5.50 -1.71
CA LEU A 131 4.06 -6.69 -1.73
C LEU A 131 4.35 -7.58 -0.52
N THR A 132 5.62 -7.78 -0.18
CA THR A 132 6.04 -8.52 1.01
C THR A 132 5.50 -7.86 2.28
N LEU A 133 5.69 -6.55 2.43
CA LEU A 133 5.23 -5.81 3.60
C LEU A 133 3.71 -5.91 3.76
N ARG A 134 2.96 -5.76 2.66
CA ARG A 134 1.50 -5.89 2.65
C ARG A 134 1.03 -7.33 2.97
N ALA A 135 1.73 -8.33 2.46
CA ALA A 135 1.42 -9.74 2.72
C ALA A 135 1.75 -10.14 4.17
N ALA A 136 2.81 -9.59 4.75
CA ALA A 136 3.23 -9.89 6.12
C ALA A 136 2.33 -9.19 7.15
N LEU A 137 1.81 -8.01 6.83
CA LEU A 137 1.03 -7.15 7.72
C LEU A 137 -0.09 -7.86 8.52
N PRO A 138 -1.00 -8.65 7.92
CA PRO A 138 -2.05 -9.33 8.70
C PRO A 138 -1.50 -10.37 9.69
N ASN A 139 -0.43 -11.09 9.32
CA ASN A 139 0.20 -12.07 10.19
C ASN A 139 0.96 -11.38 11.33
N VAL A 140 1.69 -10.32 11.01
CA VAL A 140 2.38 -9.45 11.97
C VAL A 140 1.40 -8.88 12.99
N ILE A 141 0.26 -8.32 12.56
CA ILE A 141 -0.73 -7.72 13.46
C ILE A 141 -1.23 -8.73 14.51
N ARG A 142 -1.55 -9.96 14.08
CA ARG A 142 -2.00 -11.01 15.01
C ARG A 142 -0.94 -11.34 16.05
N PHE A 143 0.32 -11.49 15.63
CA PHE A 143 1.44 -11.72 16.54
C PHE A 143 1.64 -10.54 17.49
N CYS A 144 1.59 -9.30 16.98
CA CYS A 144 1.71 -8.09 17.78
C CYS A 144 0.59 -7.97 18.83
N CYS A 145 -0.65 -8.36 18.51
CA CYS A 145 -1.73 -8.39 19.51
C CYS A 145 -1.36 -9.27 20.71
N CYS A 146 -0.82 -10.46 20.48
CA CYS A 146 -0.36 -11.35 21.56
C CYS A 146 0.81 -10.74 22.35
N ALA A 147 1.80 -10.18 21.65
CA ALA A 147 2.97 -9.56 22.28
C ALA A 147 2.56 -8.34 23.15
N VAL A 148 1.62 -7.52 22.68
CA VAL A 148 1.09 -6.37 23.42
C VAL A 148 0.38 -6.81 24.70
N THR A 149 -0.37 -7.92 24.70
CA THR A 149 -0.98 -8.44 25.94
C THR A 149 0.07 -8.77 27.00
N ILE A 150 1.16 -9.44 26.62
CA ILE A 150 2.27 -9.75 27.54
C ILE A 150 2.96 -8.46 27.99
N PHE A 151 3.19 -7.53 27.06
CA PHE A 151 3.85 -6.25 27.33
C PHE A 151 3.06 -5.42 28.35
N LEU A 152 1.75 -5.32 28.19
CA LEU A 152 0.87 -4.64 29.14
C LEU A 152 0.91 -5.30 30.53
N GLY A 153 1.00 -6.63 30.60
CA GLY A 153 1.21 -7.35 31.86
C GLY A 153 2.49 -6.93 32.58
N TYR A 154 3.59 -6.79 31.84
CA TYR A 154 4.82 -6.21 32.37
C TYR A 154 4.63 -4.74 32.78
N CYS A 155 4.01 -3.89 31.96
CA CYS A 155 3.75 -2.49 32.31
C CYS A 155 2.99 -2.33 33.63
N PHE A 156 1.91 -3.07 33.84
CA PHE A 156 1.14 -3.00 35.09
C PHE A 156 1.95 -3.50 36.29
N CYS A 157 2.66 -4.62 36.12
CA CYS A 157 3.53 -5.18 37.16
C CYS A 157 4.66 -4.22 37.55
N GLY A 158 5.36 -3.68 36.56
CA GLY A 158 6.41 -2.67 36.74
C GLY A 158 5.86 -1.41 37.40
N TRP A 159 4.75 -0.86 36.92
CA TRP A 159 4.16 0.34 37.51
C TRP A 159 3.80 0.17 38.99
N ILE A 160 3.16 -0.94 39.36
CA ILE A 160 2.71 -1.19 40.74
C ILE A 160 3.90 -1.46 41.68
N VAL A 161 4.84 -2.31 41.27
CA VAL A 161 5.93 -2.75 42.16
C VAL A 161 7.10 -1.76 42.18
N LEU A 162 7.45 -1.23 41.01
CA LEU A 162 8.66 -0.40 40.81
C LEU A 162 8.34 1.10 40.90
N GLY A 163 7.09 1.52 40.76
CA GLY A 163 6.70 2.93 40.73
C GLY A 163 7.04 3.77 41.97
N PRO A 164 6.90 3.25 43.21
CA PRO A 164 7.32 4.00 44.41
C PRO A 164 8.84 4.21 44.53
N TYR A 165 9.63 3.43 43.80
CA TYR A 165 11.08 3.36 43.94
C TYR A 165 11.82 4.01 42.77
N PHE A 166 11.24 4.03 41.57
CA PHE A 166 11.90 4.48 40.34
C PHE A 166 11.07 5.49 39.57
N ALA A 167 11.69 6.62 39.22
CA ALA A 167 11.03 7.71 38.50
C ALA A 167 10.46 7.27 37.14
N LYS A 168 11.17 6.39 36.41
CA LYS A 168 10.73 5.86 35.11
C LYS A 168 9.48 4.97 35.17
N PHE A 169 9.08 4.53 36.36
CA PHE A 169 7.90 3.70 36.56
C PHE A 169 6.83 4.44 37.38
N ARG A 170 6.90 5.77 37.52
CA ARG A 170 5.99 6.51 38.40
C ARG A 170 4.58 6.57 37.83
N SER A 171 4.45 6.78 36.53
CA SER A 171 3.19 6.69 35.79
C SER A 171 3.17 5.50 34.84
N LEU A 172 1.96 5.08 34.44
CA LEU A 172 1.78 4.01 33.46
C LEU A 172 2.40 4.39 32.09
N SER A 173 2.32 5.67 31.70
CA SER A 173 2.90 6.16 30.44
C SER A 173 4.43 6.11 30.46
N GLU A 174 5.08 6.56 31.54
CA GLU A 174 6.54 6.46 31.68
C GLU A 174 6.99 5.01 31.73
N ALA A 175 6.23 4.13 32.39
CA ALA A 175 6.52 2.69 32.41
C ALA A 175 6.46 2.11 30.99
N PHE A 176 5.45 2.48 30.19
CA PHE A 176 5.33 2.08 28.79
C PHE A 176 6.53 2.57 27.95
N GLU A 177 6.89 3.86 28.07
CA GLU A 177 8.03 4.46 27.38
C GLU A 177 9.35 3.76 27.78
N CYS A 178 9.56 3.54 29.08
CA CYS A 178 10.74 2.85 29.60
C CYS A 178 10.86 1.43 29.03
N LEU A 179 9.78 0.65 29.09
CA LEU A 179 9.77 -0.72 28.57
C LEU A 179 9.94 -0.74 27.05
N PHE A 180 9.35 0.20 26.32
CA PHE A 180 9.51 0.33 24.87
C PHE A 180 10.95 0.67 24.46
N CYS A 181 11.60 1.59 25.16
CA CYS A 181 13.04 1.88 25.00
C CYS A 181 13.88 0.62 25.26
N LEU A 182 13.59 -0.12 26.34
CA LEU A 182 14.31 -1.35 26.67
C LEU A 182 14.17 -2.43 25.59
N VAL A 183 12.99 -2.60 24.98
CA VAL A 183 12.81 -3.55 23.86
C VAL A 183 13.75 -3.22 22.71
N ASN A 184 13.98 -1.93 22.44
CA ASN A 184 14.89 -1.47 21.40
C ASN A 184 16.37 -1.42 21.84
N GLY A 185 16.67 -1.83 23.07
CA GLY A 185 18.03 -1.83 23.62
C GLY A 185 18.52 -0.46 24.11
N ASP A 186 17.62 0.51 24.25
CA ASP A 186 17.96 1.85 24.77
C ASP A 186 17.95 1.88 26.31
N ASP A 187 18.94 2.58 26.86
CA ASP A 187 19.09 2.90 28.29
C ASP A 187 19.01 1.72 29.30
N MET A 188 19.48 0.53 28.89
CA MET A 188 19.43 -0.69 29.72
C MET A 188 20.27 -0.55 31.01
N PHE A 189 21.51 -0.08 30.91
CA PHE A 189 22.45 -0.01 32.03
C PHE A 189 22.02 1.02 33.09
N THR A 190 21.60 2.20 32.66
CA THR A 190 21.12 3.27 33.56
C THR A 190 19.92 2.81 34.38
N THR A 191 19.03 2.03 33.76
CA THR A 191 17.86 1.45 34.45
C THR A 191 18.30 0.52 35.59
N PHE A 192 19.37 -0.26 35.40
CA PHE A 192 19.93 -1.10 36.47
C PHE A 192 20.70 -0.33 37.55
N LEU A 193 21.34 0.79 37.20
CA LEU A 193 22.12 1.61 38.15
C LEU A 193 21.24 2.39 39.11
N VAL A 194 20.17 3.00 38.60
CA VAL A 194 19.22 3.77 39.41
C VAL A 194 18.49 2.88 40.42
N MET A 195 18.54 1.56 40.26
CA MET A 195 17.80 0.59 41.08
C MET A 195 18.36 0.23 42.46
N GLN A 196 19.49 0.79 42.88
CA GLN A 196 20.32 0.18 43.93
C GLN A 196 19.96 0.52 45.40
N GLN A 197 18.96 1.33 45.75
CA GLN A 197 19.13 2.15 46.97
C GLN A 197 18.08 2.10 48.11
N LYS A 198 17.05 1.22 48.14
CA LYS A 198 16.07 1.28 49.26
C LYS A 198 15.63 -0.03 49.93
N SER A 199 15.46 -1.14 49.21
CA SER A 199 15.10 -2.43 49.84
C SER A 199 15.63 -3.62 49.05
N HIS A 200 16.17 -4.62 49.75
CA HIS A 200 16.78 -5.80 49.11
C HIS A 200 15.75 -6.63 48.32
N LEU A 201 14.51 -6.76 48.81
CA LEU A 201 13.46 -7.50 48.12
C LEU A 201 13.06 -6.86 46.79
N VAL A 202 12.88 -5.53 46.77
CA VAL A 202 12.54 -4.80 45.53
C VAL A 202 13.72 -4.77 44.57
N TRP A 203 14.95 -4.69 45.10
CA TRP A 203 16.17 -4.80 44.28
C TRP A 203 16.28 -6.17 43.59
N LEU A 204 16.01 -7.26 44.30
CA LEU A 204 16.03 -8.60 43.71
C LEU A 204 14.91 -8.77 42.69
N PHE A 205 13.70 -8.35 43.05
CA PHE A 205 12.55 -8.39 42.16
C PHE A 205 12.82 -7.61 40.86
N SER A 206 13.36 -6.40 40.96
CA SER A 206 13.61 -5.54 39.80
C SER A 206 14.65 -6.14 38.84
N ARG A 207 15.68 -6.81 39.36
CA ARG A 207 16.66 -7.56 38.54
C ARG A 207 16.01 -8.72 37.82
N VAL A 208 15.25 -9.55 38.53
CA VAL A 208 14.54 -10.69 37.93
C VAL A 208 13.56 -10.19 36.87
N TYR A 209 12.79 -9.16 37.18
CA TYR A 209 11.82 -8.52 36.29
C TYR A 209 12.47 -7.99 35.00
N LEU A 210 13.56 -7.23 35.11
CA LEU A 210 14.23 -6.66 33.94
C LEU A 210 14.94 -7.75 33.12
N TYR A 211 15.63 -8.70 33.75
CA TYR A 211 16.26 -9.80 33.01
C TYR A 211 15.23 -10.69 32.30
N SER A 212 14.09 -10.98 32.93
CA SER A 212 13.02 -11.75 32.30
C SER A 212 12.39 -10.96 31.15
N PHE A 213 12.14 -9.66 31.33
CA PHE A 213 11.59 -8.81 30.27
C PHE A 213 12.53 -8.70 29.07
N ILE A 214 13.79 -8.35 29.29
CA ILE A 214 14.81 -8.17 28.25
C ILE A 214 15.01 -9.47 27.47
N SER A 215 15.20 -10.60 28.16
CA SER A 215 15.40 -11.89 27.50
C SER A 215 14.19 -12.33 26.68
N LEU A 216 12.98 -12.16 27.22
CA LEU A 216 11.76 -12.53 26.51
C LEU A 216 11.52 -11.62 25.29
N PHE A 217 11.54 -10.30 25.46
CA PHE A 217 11.18 -9.39 24.38
C PHE A 217 12.26 -9.28 23.31
N ILE A 218 13.53 -9.17 23.69
CA ILE A 218 14.60 -9.03 22.70
C ILE A 218 14.90 -10.37 22.03
N TYR A 219 15.11 -11.44 22.79
CA TYR A 219 15.54 -12.70 22.17
C TYR A 219 14.42 -13.53 21.59
N MET A 220 13.20 -13.48 22.16
CA MET A 220 12.08 -14.27 21.63
C MET A 220 11.16 -13.42 20.76
N VAL A 221 10.57 -12.35 21.28
CA VAL A 221 9.53 -11.59 20.55
C VAL A 221 10.09 -10.89 19.31
N LEU A 222 11.21 -10.15 19.43
CA LEU A 222 11.83 -9.50 18.26
C LEU A 222 12.36 -10.51 17.25
N SER A 223 12.99 -11.61 17.71
CA SER A 223 13.46 -12.67 16.81
C SER A 223 12.32 -13.33 16.04
N LEU A 224 11.19 -13.61 16.69
CA LEU A 224 10.00 -14.16 16.02
C LEU A 224 9.37 -13.16 15.04
N PHE A 225 9.34 -11.87 15.40
CA PHE A 225 8.87 -10.82 14.50
C PHE A 225 9.70 -10.77 13.21
N ILE A 226 11.03 -10.80 13.33
CA ILE A 226 11.96 -10.83 12.20
C ILE A 226 11.79 -12.13 11.39
N ALA A 227 11.65 -13.27 12.06
CA ALA A 227 11.43 -14.57 11.41
C ALA A 227 10.14 -14.58 10.57
N LEU A 228 9.04 -14.03 11.08
CA LEU A 228 7.75 -13.99 10.36
C LEU A 228 7.83 -13.10 9.10
N ILE A 229 8.52 -11.96 9.18
CA ILE A 229 8.75 -11.10 8.01
C ILE A 229 9.65 -11.80 7.00
N THR A 230 10.69 -12.48 7.47
CA THR A 230 11.66 -13.20 6.63
C THR A 230 11.00 -14.37 5.90
N ASP A 231 10.14 -15.11 6.58
CA ASP A 231 9.35 -16.21 5.99
C ASP A 231 8.38 -15.69 4.91
N THR A 232 7.69 -14.58 5.20
CA THR A 232 6.81 -13.96 4.20
C THR A 232 7.61 -13.44 2.99
N PHE A 233 8.77 -12.84 3.23
CA PHE A 233 9.67 -12.40 2.17
C PHE A 233 10.15 -13.57 1.30
N ALA A 234 10.54 -14.69 1.92
CA ALA A 234 10.94 -15.89 1.21
C ALA A 234 9.79 -16.44 0.34
N THR A 235 8.57 -16.50 0.89
CA THR A 235 7.37 -16.93 0.17
C THR A 235 7.05 -16.05 -1.04
N VAL A 236 7.06 -14.72 -0.87
CA VAL A 236 6.83 -13.78 -1.98
C VAL A 236 7.93 -13.85 -3.03
N LYS A 237 9.19 -14.06 -2.62
CA LYS A 237 10.32 -14.25 -3.53
C LYS A 237 10.20 -15.54 -4.34
N ARG A 238 9.65 -16.61 -3.75
CA ARG A 238 9.34 -17.85 -4.48
C ARG A 238 8.24 -17.64 -5.53
N TYR A 239 7.15 -16.96 -5.18
CA TYR A 239 6.09 -16.60 -6.15
C TYR A 239 6.61 -15.76 -7.32
N GLN A 240 7.66 -14.95 -7.13
CA GLN A 240 8.26 -14.24 -8.26
C GLN A 240 9.09 -15.13 -9.18
N ARG A 241 9.71 -16.20 -8.66
CA ARG A 241 10.50 -17.15 -9.48
C ARG A 241 9.61 -18.17 -10.18
N GLU A 242 8.64 -18.72 -9.46
CA GLU A 242 7.79 -19.85 -9.89
C GLU A 242 6.46 -19.38 -10.52
N GLY A 243 6.11 -18.10 -10.38
CA GLY A 243 4.82 -17.55 -10.76
C GLY A 243 3.87 -17.42 -9.56
N PHE A 244 2.95 -16.46 -9.63
CA PHE A 244 1.92 -16.32 -8.60
C PHE A 244 0.90 -17.46 -8.69
N PRO A 245 0.32 -17.89 -7.55
CA PRO A 245 -0.78 -18.84 -7.58
C PRO A 245 -1.91 -18.30 -8.47
N GLN A 246 -2.35 -19.14 -9.40
CA GLN A 246 -3.35 -18.79 -10.40
C GLN A 246 -4.71 -18.60 -9.71
N SER A 247 -5.24 -17.38 -9.72
CA SER A 247 -6.65 -17.16 -9.41
C SER A 247 -7.49 -17.56 -10.63
N GLU A 248 -8.77 -17.91 -10.43
CA GLU A 248 -9.69 -18.25 -11.53
C GLU A 248 -9.73 -17.17 -12.61
N LEU A 249 -9.61 -15.91 -12.20
CA LEU A 249 -9.49 -14.77 -13.11
C LEU A 249 -8.22 -14.86 -13.98
N HIS A 250 -7.07 -15.20 -13.40
CA HIS A 250 -5.82 -15.31 -14.15
C HIS A 250 -5.86 -16.50 -15.11
N THR A 251 -6.49 -17.61 -14.72
CA THR A 251 -6.76 -18.76 -15.60
C THR A 251 -7.66 -18.34 -16.77
N PHE A 252 -8.76 -17.63 -16.51
CA PHE A 252 -9.66 -17.12 -17.55
C PHE A 252 -8.95 -16.14 -18.51
N LEU A 253 -8.13 -15.25 -17.97
CA LEU A 253 -7.34 -14.31 -18.77
C LEU A 253 -6.31 -15.04 -19.66
N THR A 254 -5.65 -16.07 -19.13
CA THR A 254 -4.70 -16.90 -19.88
C THR A 254 -5.42 -17.65 -21.00
N GLN A 255 -6.55 -18.26 -20.69
CA GLN A 255 -7.39 -18.96 -21.67
C GLN A 255 -7.86 -18.03 -22.80
N CYS A 256 -8.29 -16.81 -22.47
CA CYS A 256 -8.64 -15.78 -23.46
C CYS A 256 -7.45 -15.42 -24.35
N LYS A 257 -6.24 -15.36 -23.79
CA LYS A 257 -5.01 -15.06 -24.55
C LYS A 257 -4.68 -16.17 -25.54
N ASP A 258 -4.82 -17.43 -25.13
CA ASP A 258 -4.55 -18.59 -25.96
C ASP A 258 -5.55 -18.72 -27.11
N PHE A 259 -6.84 -18.45 -26.86
CA PHE A 259 -7.86 -18.38 -27.91
C PHE A 259 -7.52 -17.32 -28.98
N LEU A 260 -7.17 -16.11 -28.55
CA LEU A 260 -6.82 -15.02 -29.47
C LEU A 260 -5.53 -15.31 -30.26
N ALA A 261 -4.56 -16.01 -29.66
CA ALA A 261 -3.33 -16.42 -30.34
C ALA A 261 -3.59 -17.51 -31.39
N ALA A 262 -4.45 -18.48 -31.09
CA ALA A 262 -4.85 -19.52 -32.03
C ALA A 262 -5.57 -18.93 -33.26
N GLU A 263 -6.41 -17.92 -33.05
CA GLU A 263 -7.18 -17.28 -34.13
C GLU A 263 -6.31 -16.37 -35.02
N ALA A 264 -5.34 -15.66 -34.43
CA ALA A 264 -4.34 -14.91 -35.21
C ALA A 264 -3.49 -15.83 -36.11
N SER A 265 -3.21 -17.05 -35.66
CA SER A 265 -2.46 -18.06 -36.43
C SER A 265 -3.27 -18.60 -37.62
N GLN A 266 -4.59 -18.73 -37.47
CA GLN A 266 -5.48 -19.17 -38.55
C GLN A 266 -5.64 -18.10 -39.63
N ASP A 267 -5.72 -16.83 -39.25
CA ASP A 267 -5.87 -15.72 -40.19
C ASP A 267 -4.58 -15.47 -41.02
N GLU A 268 -3.39 -15.75 -40.48
CA GLU A 268 -2.14 -15.75 -41.24
C GLU A 268 -2.01 -16.95 -42.20
N GLY A 269 -2.47 -18.14 -41.79
CA GLY A 269 -2.50 -19.32 -42.66
C GLY A 269 -3.38 -19.13 -43.89
N VAL A 270 -4.53 -18.45 -43.73
CA VAL A 270 -5.46 -18.14 -44.83
C VAL A 270 -4.90 -17.07 -45.78
N LYS A 271 -4.16 -16.08 -45.26
CA LYS A 271 -3.48 -15.06 -46.07
C LYS A 271 -2.32 -15.62 -46.89
N ASN A 272 -1.54 -16.55 -46.34
CA ASN A 272 -0.46 -17.20 -47.07
C ASN A 272 -0.98 -18.12 -48.19
N HIS A 273 -2.13 -18.78 -48.00
CA HIS A 273 -2.73 -19.60 -49.04
C HIS A 273 -3.38 -18.81 -50.18
N SER A 274 -3.76 -17.55 -49.94
CA SER A 274 -4.39 -16.65 -50.93
C SER A 274 -3.39 -15.80 -51.72
N GLN A 275 -2.11 -15.77 -51.34
CA GLN A 275 -1.03 -15.16 -52.13
C GLN A 275 -0.34 -16.13 -53.10
N GLN A 276 -0.69 -17.43 -53.05
CA GLN A 276 -0.03 -18.48 -53.84
C GLN A 276 -0.91 -19.07 -54.96
N ASN A 277 -2.10 -18.50 -55.19
CA ASN A 277 -3.01 -18.79 -56.31
C ASN A 277 -3.21 -17.54 -57.18
#